data_AF-A0A260YUF2-F1
#
_entry.id   AF-A0A260YUF2-F1
#
_cell.length_a   1.000
_cell.length_b   1.000
_cell.length_c   1.000
_cell.angle_alpha   90.00
_cell.angle_beta   90.00
_cell.angle_gamma   90.00
#
_symmetry.space_group_name_H-M   'P 1'
#
loop_
_entity.id
_entity.type
_entity.pdbx_description
1 polymer ?
#
loop_
_entity_poly.entity_id
_entity_poly.type
_entity_poly.pdbx_seq_one_letter_code
_entity_poly.pdbx_strand_id
1 'polypeptide(L)'
;MCVQPVYYYTQWQNIVLYIEAWRAQGATRFIVFYHSSTKDTRKVLDYYEDLGVIELRPWPSFGNLPNDIAEKYPNIDNSAYIFAYFLALNICILEVKTTIGAVIDFDEIAVPRNGTTLDYATKEMTGTNVGALIFENNYVSMNPSIYTSDFSGVSSPTFYSKIGPQKFIFNASVIELCQVHHVESFIDKSKISKRSGGALLHLRFNVNSLKANTISKPFRFFPNNASHHIENMQETVWNKVKSIFGKTPPPVSLKSLNTFNICEKRSENQGMCHGATCKSDMDAVHEWVYDRTEGVQTIFGITPPSGSFKYLDISNQCDVRVSKQGMDAYMY
;
A
#
# COMPACT_ATOMS: atom_id res chain seq x y z
N MET A 1 7.31 8.16 -1.14
CA MET A 1 6.45 6.97 -1.28
C MET A 1 5.10 7.29 -0.70
N CYS A 2 4.03 7.10 -1.47
CA CYS A 2 2.64 7.17 -1.03
C CYS A 2 2.14 5.74 -0.83
N VAL A 3 2.01 5.35 0.44
CA VAL A 3 1.63 3.99 0.79
C VAL A 3 0.12 3.93 1.02
N GLN A 4 -0.51 2.85 0.59
CA GLN A 4 -1.92 2.62 0.92
C GLN A 4 -2.17 2.68 2.43
N PRO A 5 -3.35 3.15 2.86
CA PRO A 5 -3.67 3.22 4.28
C PRO A 5 -3.52 1.88 5.01
N VAL A 6 -2.94 1.93 6.19
CA VAL A 6 -2.84 0.81 7.12
C VAL A 6 -4.22 0.56 7.73
N TYR A 7 -4.90 -0.48 7.26
CA TYR A 7 -6.24 -0.88 7.69
C TYR A 7 -6.28 -2.37 7.99
N TYR A 8 -6.62 -2.74 9.22
CA TYR A 8 -6.56 -4.11 9.74
C TYR A 8 -5.26 -4.86 9.40
N TYR A 9 -4.14 -4.15 9.43
CA TYR A 9 -2.86 -4.70 8.96
C TYR A 9 -2.18 -5.54 10.04
N THR A 10 -1.67 -6.71 9.65
CA THR A 10 -1.03 -7.67 10.58
C THR A 10 0.40 -8.08 10.18
N GLN A 11 0.76 -7.89 8.91
CA GLN A 11 1.97 -8.44 8.29
C GLN A 11 3.18 -7.52 8.49
N TRP A 12 3.63 -7.34 9.74
CA TRP A 12 4.69 -6.37 10.06
C TRP A 12 6.03 -6.63 9.35
N GLN A 13 6.32 -7.87 8.94
CA GLN A 13 7.52 -8.22 8.15
C GLN A 13 7.50 -7.59 6.76
N ASN A 14 6.33 -7.38 6.16
CA ASN A 14 6.21 -6.67 4.89
C ASN A 14 6.75 -5.25 5.03
N ILE A 15 6.46 -4.55 6.13
CA ILE A 15 6.94 -3.19 6.40
C ILE A 15 8.47 -3.16 6.47
N VAL A 16 9.09 -4.14 7.12
CA VAL A 16 10.56 -4.26 7.22
C VAL A 16 11.19 -4.43 5.84
N LEU A 17 10.70 -5.40 5.05
CA LEU A 17 11.18 -5.61 3.69
C LEU A 17 10.94 -4.38 2.80
N TYR A 18 9.75 -3.81 2.88
CA TYR A 18 9.33 -2.67 2.08
C TYR A 18 10.26 -1.47 2.28
N ILE A 19 10.51 -1.09 3.54
CA ILE A 19 11.37 0.05 3.86
C ILE A 19 12.79 -0.22 3.41
N GLU A 20 13.36 -1.38 3.72
CA GLU A 20 14.75 -1.69 3.33
C GLU A 20 14.91 -1.71 1.80
N ALA A 21 14.00 -2.40 1.09
CA ALA A 21 14.04 -2.50 -0.36
C ALA A 21 13.85 -1.15 -1.05
N TRP A 22 12.84 -0.36 -0.65
CA TRP A 22 12.62 0.94 -1.27
C TRP A 22 13.73 1.94 -0.97
N ARG A 23 14.34 1.91 0.22
CA ARG A 23 15.53 2.72 0.51
C ARG A 23 16.71 2.32 -0.37
N ALA A 24 16.93 1.02 -0.58
CA ALA A 24 17.94 0.53 -1.53
C ALA A 24 17.65 0.98 -2.98
N GLN A 25 16.39 1.20 -3.32
CA GLN A 25 15.95 1.73 -4.62
C GLN A 25 15.96 3.28 -4.70
N GLY A 26 16.40 3.97 -3.65
CA GLY A 26 16.56 5.43 -3.59
C GLY A 26 15.43 6.20 -2.90
N ALA A 27 14.48 5.54 -2.26
CA ALA A 27 13.41 6.22 -1.52
C ALA A 27 13.96 6.87 -0.23
N THR A 28 13.54 8.11 0.02
CA THR A 28 13.98 8.91 1.18
C THR A 28 12.87 9.34 2.12
N ARG A 29 11.60 9.24 1.71
CA ARG A 29 10.43 9.62 2.52
C ARG A 29 9.25 8.71 2.24
N PHE A 30 8.58 8.29 3.30
CA PHE A 30 7.42 7.41 3.25
C PHE A 30 6.25 8.07 3.98
N ILE A 31 5.15 8.31 3.29
CA ILE A 31 3.93 8.86 3.87
C ILE A 31 2.95 7.70 4.00
N VAL A 32 2.56 7.41 5.24
CA VAL A 32 1.73 6.25 5.58
C VAL A 32 0.51 6.74 6.35
N PHE A 33 -0.67 6.52 5.80
CA PHE A 33 -1.91 6.81 6.49
C PHE A 33 -2.27 5.65 7.42
N TYR A 34 -2.61 5.95 8.67
CA TYR A 34 -2.84 4.94 9.70
C TYR A 34 -4.28 4.96 10.18
N HIS A 35 -4.98 3.85 9.99
CA HIS A 35 -6.31 3.62 10.54
C HIS A 35 -6.29 2.54 11.62
N SER A 36 -5.84 1.32 11.29
CA SER A 36 -5.83 0.22 12.26
C SER A 36 -4.81 -0.86 11.95
N SER A 37 -4.20 -1.41 13.00
CA SER A 37 -3.26 -2.52 12.92
C SER A 37 -3.26 -3.37 14.19
N THR A 38 -2.57 -4.50 14.17
CA THR A 38 -2.22 -5.18 15.43
C THR A 38 -1.25 -4.32 16.25
N LYS A 39 -1.13 -4.63 17.55
CA LYS A 39 -0.10 -4.01 18.42
C LYS A 39 1.32 -4.22 17.88
N ASP A 40 1.59 -5.36 17.30
CA ASP A 40 2.92 -5.70 16.78
C ASP A 40 3.27 -4.91 15.53
N THR A 41 2.31 -4.79 14.60
CA THR A 41 2.46 -3.89 13.44
C THR A 41 2.61 -2.45 13.88
N ARG A 42 1.84 -2.00 14.87
CA ARG A 42 1.93 -0.62 15.38
C ARG A 42 3.33 -0.31 15.90
N LYS A 43 3.92 -1.20 16.70
CA LYS A 43 5.29 -1.02 17.23
C LYS A 43 6.35 -0.90 16.13
N VAL A 44 6.21 -1.64 15.02
CA VAL A 44 7.14 -1.55 13.89
C VAL A 44 6.98 -0.21 13.17
N LEU A 45 5.74 0.27 12.99
CA LEU A 45 5.47 1.59 12.44
C LEU A 45 6.05 2.70 13.33
N ASP A 46 5.77 2.68 14.64
CA ASP A 46 6.30 3.63 15.62
C ASP A 46 7.83 3.67 15.59
N TYR A 47 8.48 2.52 15.52
CA TYR A 47 9.94 2.43 15.42
C TYR A 47 10.49 3.15 14.18
N TYR A 48 9.87 3.00 13.01
CA TYR A 48 10.32 3.69 11.81
C TYR A 48 9.94 5.17 11.79
N GLU A 49 8.88 5.56 12.50
CA GLU A 49 8.51 6.97 12.71
C GLU A 49 9.53 7.65 13.62
N ASP A 50 9.92 7.01 14.74
CA ASP A 50 10.94 7.50 15.66
C ASP A 50 12.31 7.69 15.00
N LEU A 51 12.62 6.88 13.98
CA LEU A 51 13.82 7.04 13.15
C LEU A 51 13.71 8.17 12.11
N GLY A 52 12.53 8.78 11.96
CA GLY A 52 12.23 9.77 10.92
C GLY A 52 12.19 9.17 9.50
N VAL A 53 12.02 7.85 9.37
CA VAL A 53 11.95 7.16 8.08
C VAL A 53 10.55 7.26 7.50
N ILE A 54 9.53 6.97 8.31
CA ILE A 54 8.13 7.12 7.91
C ILE A 54 7.50 8.33 8.59
N GLU A 55 6.53 8.92 7.92
CA GLU A 55 5.61 9.90 8.47
C GLU A 55 4.25 9.24 8.59
N LEU A 56 3.84 8.90 9.82
CA LEU A 56 2.49 8.39 10.07
C LEU A 56 1.52 9.55 10.09
N ARG A 57 0.42 9.40 9.35
CA ARG A 57 -0.66 10.36 9.32
C ARG A 57 -1.93 9.72 9.82
N PRO A 58 -2.68 10.39 10.71
CA PRO A 58 -3.94 9.86 11.19
C PRO A 58 -4.90 9.68 10.02
N TRP A 59 -5.53 8.51 9.97
CA TRP A 59 -6.64 8.21 9.09
C TRP A 59 -7.79 7.52 9.85
N PRO A 60 -8.38 8.21 10.84
CA PRO A 60 -9.32 7.63 11.79
C PRO A 60 -10.71 7.41 11.18
N SER A 61 -11.49 8.49 11.09
CA SER A 61 -12.91 8.53 10.87
C SER A 61 -13.22 9.89 10.23
N PHE A 62 -14.10 9.87 9.23
CA PHE A 62 -14.71 11.06 8.64
C PHE A 62 -15.77 11.68 9.57
N GLY A 63 -16.16 10.95 10.62
CA GLY A 63 -17.08 11.38 11.65
C GLY A 63 -18.54 11.07 11.32
N ASN A 64 -19.45 11.59 12.14
CA ASN A 64 -20.88 11.41 11.91
C ASN A 64 -21.31 12.15 10.64
N LEU A 65 -22.05 11.45 9.79
CA LEU A 65 -22.77 12.08 8.71
C LEU A 65 -23.87 13.01 9.29
N PRO A 66 -24.20 14.13 8.61
CA PRO A 66 -25.40 14.91 8.91
C PRO A 66 -26.65 14.04 9.04
N ASN A 67 -27.51 14.37 10.02
CA ASN A 67 -28.67 13.54 10.40
C ASN A 67 -29.61 13.22 9.23
N ASP A 68 -29.70 14.10 8.23
CA ASP A 68 -30.57 13.96 7.05
C ASP A 68 -30.07 12.93 6.02
N ILE A 69 -28.81 12.51 6.12
CA ILE A 69 -28.21 11.45 5.29
C ILE A 69 -27.74 10.23 6.11
N ALA A 70 -27.48 10.38 7.42
CA ALA A 70 -26.96 9.31 8.28
C ALA A 70 -27.86 8.07 8.32
N GLU A 71 -29.19 8.21 8.22
CA GLU A 71 -30.13 7.08 8.22
C GLU A 71 -30.16 6.30 6.89
N LYS A 72 -29.69 6.91 5.80
CA LYS A 72 -29.81 6.36 4.43
C LYS A 72 -28.56 5.64 3.94
N TYR A 73 -27.42 5.86 4.59
CA TYR A 73 -26.14 5.29 4.19
C TYR A 73 -25.51 4.54 5.36
N PRO A 74 -24.78 3.43 5.10
CA PRO A 74 -23.93 2.85 6.12
C PRO A 74 -22.97 3.94 6.64
N ASN A 75 -22.60 3.86 7.93
CA ASN A 75 -21.67 4.82 8.51
C ASN A 75 -20.45 4.98 7.60
N ILE A 76 -20.18 6.21 7.13
CA ILE A 76 -19.09 6.55 6.21
C ILE A 76 -17.74 6.05 6.73
N ASP A 77 -17.59 5.99 8.05
CA ASP A 77 -16.40 5.46 8.72
C ASP A 77 -16.22 3.97 8.52
N ASN A 78 -17.32 3.22 8.36
CA ASN A 78 -17.19 1.81 8.03
C ASN A 78 -16.63 1.66 6.61
N SER A 79 -17.08 2.50 5.67
CA SER A 79 -16.54 2.54 4.31
C SER A 79 -15.23 3.32 4.19
N ALA A 80 -14.63 3.72 5.32
CA ALA A 80 -13.39 4.48 5.32
C ALA A 80 -12.34 3.76 4.48
N TYR A 81 -12.19 2.44 4.56
CA TYR A 81 -11.20 1.72 3.77
C TYR A 81 -11.25 2.02 2.26
N ILE A 82 -12.41 1.93 1.58
CA ILE A 82 -12.49 2.18 0.13
C ILE A 82 -12.38 3.65 -0.22
N PHE A 83 -13.23 4.48 0.38
CA PHE A 83 -13.28 5.90 0.01
C PHE A 83 -11.97 6.60 0.37
N ALA A 84 -11.27 6.08 1.37
CA ALA A 84 -10.00 6.61 1.81
C ALA A 84 -8.84 6.32 0.89
N TYR A 85 -8.69 5.14 0.31
CA TYR A 85 -7.40 4.84 -0.31
C TYR A 85 -7.16 5.77 -1.50
N PHE A 86 -8.18 6.05 -2.33
CA PHE A 86 -8.04 7.04 -3.41
C PHE A 86 -7.77 8.44 -2.86
N LEU A 87 -8.52 8.87 -1.85
CA LEU A 87 -8.37 10.20 -1.26
C LEU A 87 -6.99 10.37 -0.60
N ALA A 88 -6.59 9.44 0.26
CA ALA A 88 -5.31 9.39 0.94
C ALA A 88 -4.14 9.37 -0.04
N LEU A 89 -4.21 8.55 -1.09
CA LEU A 89 -3.17 8.52 -2.12
C LEU A 89 -3.08 9.86 -2.86
N ASN A 90 -4.22 10.46 -3.24
CA ASN A 90 -4.20 11.76 -3.91
C ASN A 90 -3.78 12.92 -2.98
N ILE A 91 -4.14 12.89 -1.70
CA ILE A 91 -3.59 13.82 -0.69
C ILE A 91 -2.07 13.65 -0.63
N CYS A 92 -1.58 12.41 -0.59
CA CYS A 92 -0.15 12.17 -0.55
C CYS A 92 0.56 12.72 -1.79
N ILE A 93 0.10 12.44 -3.02
CA ILE A 93 0.80 12.90 -4.23
C ILE A 93 0.87 14.43 -4.29
N LEU A 94 -0.15 15.13 -3.79
CA LEU A 94 -0.19 16.60 -3.73
C LEU A 94 0.79 17.18 -2.71
N GLU A 95 1.18 16.39 -1.70
CA GLU A 95 2.10 16.80 -0.64
C GLU A 95 3.52 16.22 -0.77
N VAL A 96 3.76 15.40 -1.80
CA VAL A 96 5.11 14.92 -2.11
C VAL A 96 6.00 16.12 -2.42
N LYS A 97 7.09 16.26 -1.66
CA LYS A 97 8.10 17.33 -1.83
C LYS A 97 9.30 16.90 -2.68
N THR A 98 9.35 15.64 -3.10
CA THR A 98 10.41 15.09 -3.94
C THR A 98 10.04 15.20 -5.41
N THR A 99 11.03 15.17 -6.32
CA THR A 99 10.77 15.21 -7.77
C THR A 99 10.08 13.95 -8.28
N ILE A 100 10.38 12.80 -7.68
CA ILE A 100 9.82 11.49 -8.05
C ILE A 100 8.99 10.97 -6.88
N GLY A 101 7.81 10.45 -7.18
CA GLY A 101 6.91 9.78 -6.25
C GLY A 101 6.48 8.41 -6.76
N ALA A 102 5.85 7.63 -5.90
CA ALA A 102 5.30 6.33 -6.25
C ALA A 102 4.08 6.02 -5.37
N VAL A 103 3.08 5.36 -5.94
CA VAL A 103 1.90 4.80 -5.23
C VAL A 103 2.07 3.29 -5.22
N ILE A 104 2.32 2.71 -4.04
CA ILE A 104 2.77 1.31 -3.89
C ILE A 104 2.25 0.73 -2.57
N ASP A 105 1.95 -0.57 -2.55
CA ASP A 105 1.46 -1.28 -1.37
C ASP A 105 2.63 -1.87 -0.55
N PHE A 106 2.42 -2.18 0.74
CA PHE A 106 3.51 -2.66 1.61
C PHE A 106 4.12 -4.00 1.17
N ASP A 107 3.42 -4.78 0.37
CA ASP A 107 3.88 -6.05 -0.19
C ASP A 107 4.46 -5.90 -1.61
N GLU A 108 4.72 -4.67 -2.06
CA GLU A 108 5.13 -4.41 -3.44
C GLU A 108 6.41 -3.56 -3.56
N ILE A 109 7.29 -3.99 -4.46
CA ILE A 109 8.56 -3.30 -4.74
C ILE A 109 8.74 -3.21 -6.26
N ALA A 110 8.81 -2.00 -6.80
CA ALA A 110 9.10 -1.78 -8.21
C ALA A 110 10.61 -1.71 -8.41
N VAL A 111 11.14 -2.55 -9.31
CA VAL A 111 12.58 -2.66 -9.57
C VAL A 111 12.85 -2.56 -11.08
N PRO A 112 13.84 -1.76 -11.51
CA PRO A 112 14.27 -1.75 -12.91
C PRO A 112 15.11 -3.00 -13.21
N ARG A 113 15.39 -3.22 -14.49
CA ARG A 113 16.35 -4.27 -14.90
C ARG A 113 17.78 -3.95 -14.45
N ASN A 114 18.16 -2.67 -14.44
CA ASN A 114 19.51 -2.20 -14.14
C ASN A 114 19.44 -0.94 -13.26
N GLY A 115 20.34 -0.86 -12.27
CA GLY A 115 20.46 0.29 -11.38
C GLY A 115 19.35 0.38 -10.33
N THR A 116 19.23 1.53 -9.68
CA THR A 116 18.15 1.81 -8.74
C THR A 116 16.90 2.30 -9.46
N THR A 117 15.74 2.12 -8.82
CA THR A 117 14.47 2.65 -9.34
C THR A 117 14.50 4.17 -9.49
N LEU A 118 15.13 4.90 -8.55
CA LEU A 118 15.27 6.35 -8.64
C LEU A 118 16.11 6.79 -9.85
N ASP A 119 17.26 6.16 -10.09
CA ASP A 119 18.13 6.48 -11.23
C ASP A 119 17.41 6.21 -12.56
N TYR A 120 16.73 5.06 -12.63
CA TYR A 120 15.96 4.69 -13.80
C TYR A 120 14.81 5.67 -14.07
N ALA A 121 14.02 6.01 -13.05
CA ALA A 121 12.93 6.97 -13.19
C ALA A 121 13.43 8.36 -13.60
N THR A 122 14.50 8.84 -12.96
CA THR A 122 15.12 10.13 -13.27
C THR A 122 15.57 10.20 -14.72
N LYS A 123 16.24 9.15 -15.22
CA LYS A 123 16.69 9.05 -16.60
C LYS A 123 15.53 9.08 -17.60
N GLU A 124 14.45 8.34 -17.33
CA GLU A 124 13.35 8.20 -18.28
C GLU A 124 12.43 9.43 -18.32
N MET A 125 12.32 10.18 -17.23
CA MET A 125 11.37 11.30 -17.10
C MET A 125 12.00 12.69 -17.31
N THR A 126 13.28 12.86 -16.98
CA THR A 126 13.93 14.18 -17.05
C THR A 126 14.13 14.63 -18.50
N GLY A 127 13.57 15.78 -18.86
CA GLY A 127 13.67 16.32 -20.21
C GLY A 127 12.84 15.56 -21.26
N THR A 128 11.94 14.67 -20.84
CA THR A 128 11.07 13.90 -21.75
C THR A 128 9.59 14.26 -21.53
N ASN A 129 8.72 13.69 -22.37
CA ASN A 129 7.27 13.74 -22.18
C ASN A 129 6.74 12.62 -21.26
N VAL A 130 7.60 11.81 -20.64
CA VAL A 130 7.18 10.74 -19.74
C VAL A 130 6.87 11.33 -18.36
N GLY A 131 5.60 11.32 -17.97
CA GLY A 131 5.16 11.76 -16.64
C GLY A 131 5.07 10.62 -15.62
N ALA A 132 4.93 9.38 -16.09
CA ALA A 132 4.89 8.20 -15.23
C ALA A 132 5.46 6.94 -15.91
N LEU A 133 6.01 6.06 -15.10
CA LEU A 133 6.50 4.73 -15.48
C LEU A 133 5.61 3.66 -14.84
N ILE A 134 5.08 2.78 -15.67
CA ILE A 134 4.20 1.68 -15.26
C ILE A 134 5.03 0.40 -15.10
N PHE A 135 4.96 -0.23 -13.94
CA PHE A 135 5.63 -1.49 -13.62
C PHE A 135 4.63 -2.64 -13.61
N GLU A 136 4.84 -3.62 -14.48
CA GLU A 136 3.97 -4.79 -14.57
C GLU A 136 4.12 -5.69 -13.36
N ASN A 137 2.98 -6.18 -12.86
CA ASN A 137 2.92 -7.07 -11.71
C ASN A 137 3.58 -8.41 -12.00
N ASN A 138 4.39 -8.86 -11.06
CA ASN A 138 4.92 -10.20 -11.01
C ASN A 138 4.76 -10.73 -9.59
N TYR A 139 3.85 -11.69 -9.40
CA TYR A 139 3.70 -12.35 -8.11
C TYR A 139 4.96 -13.13 -7.75
N VAL A 140 5.39 -12.98 -6.51
CA VAL A 140 6.56 -13.66 -5.96
C VAL A 140 6.27 -14.34 -4.62
N SER A 141 6.96 -15.46 -4.38
CA SER A 141 7.14 -16.06 -3.06
C SER A 141 8.63 -16.13 -2.71
N MET A 142 8.89 -16.43 -1.44
CA MET A 142 10.22 -16.60 -0.88
C MET A 142 10.26 -17.92 -0.13
N ASN A 143 11.40 -18.61 -0.23
CA ASN A 143 11.68 -19.81 0.54
C ASN A 143 13.07 -19.66 1.20
N PRO A 144 13.16 -19.50 2.54
CA PRO A 144 12.04 -19.41 3.49
C PRO A 144 11.19 -18.14 3.30
N SER A 145 9.93 -18.20 3.74
CA SER A 145 9.02 -17.05 3.73
C SER A 145 9.51 -15.96 4.69
N ILE A 146 9.32 -14.67 4.38
CA ILE A 146 9.68 -13.59 5.30
C ILE A 146 8.91 -13.63 6.62
N TYR A 147 7.79 -14.35 6.69
CA TYR A 147 7.04 -14.52 7.93
C TYR A 147 7.75 -15.40 8.97
N THR A 148 8.86 -16.05 8.61
CA THR A 148 9.81 -16.63 9.59
C THR A 148 10.71 -15.57 10.23
N SER A 149 10.68 -14.33 9.72
CA SER A 149 11.55 -13.21 10.10
C SER A 149 13.04 -13.43 9.83
N ASP A 150 13.36 -14.41 8.98
CA ASP A 150 14.74 -14.72 8.55
C ASP A 150 15.17 -13.94 7.30
N PHE A 151 14.23 -13.58 6.43
CA PHE A 151 14.44 -12.81 5.19
C PHE A 151 15.44 -13.40 4.17
N SER A 152 16.12 -14.52 4.41
CA SER A 152 17.10 -15.07 3.46
C SER A 152 16.49 -15.44 2.10
N GLY A 153 15.21 -15.82 2.08
CA GLY A 153 14.45 -16.11 0.86
C GLY A 153 14.28 -14.91 -0.08
N VAL A 154 14.51 -13.68 0.39
CA VAL A 154 14.48 -12.46 -0.43
C VAL A 154 15.59 -12.45 -1.48
N SER A 155 16.70 -13.15 -1.23
CA SER A 155 17.83 -13.25 -2.16
C SER A 155 17.45 -13.92 -3.49
N SER A 156 16.44 -14.79 -3.46
CA SER A 156 16.12 -15.73 -4.54
C SER A 156 14.60 -15.90 -4.67
N PRO A 157 13.84 -14.85 -5.02
CA PRO A 157 12.39 -14.94 -5.11
C PRO A 157 11.96 -15.88 -6.23
N THR A 158 10.90 -16.64 -5.98
CA THR A 158 10.25 -17.48 -6.99
C THR A 158 9.13 -16.69 -7.65
N PHE A 159 9.15 -16.59 -8.98
CA PHE A 159 8.16 -15.85 -9.76
C PHE A 159 7.06 -16.78 -10.27
N TYR A 160 5.85 -16.25 -10.41
CA TYR A 160 4.70 -17.01 -10.89
C TYR A 160 4.14 -16.41 -12.17
N SER A 161 3.54 -17.25 -13.01
CA SER A 161 2.97 -16.85 -14.31
C SER A 161 1.67 -16.06 -14.23
N LYS A 162 1.10 -15.89 -13.03
CA LYS A 162 -0.12 -15.09 -12.84
C LYS A 162 0.23 -13.60 -12.79
N ILE A 163 -0.63 -12.78 -13.40
CA ILE A 163 -0.47 -11.33 -13.47
C ILE A 163 -1.49 -10.70 -12.53
N GLY A 164 -1.03 -9.81 -11.65
CA GLY A 164 -1.86 -8.93 -10.85
C GLY A 164 -1.94 -7.50 -11.41
N PRO A 165 -2.53 -6.57 -10.66
CA PRO A 165 -2.57 -5.17 -11.03
C PRO A 165 -1.18 -4.52 -11.04
N GLN A 166 -0.94 -3.64 -12.02
CA GLN A 166 0.29 -2.86 -12.12
C GLN A 166 0.34 -1.72 -11.09
N LYS A 167 1.52 -1.14 -10.94
CA LYS A 167 1.73 0.11 -10.19
C LYS A 167 2.60 1.07 -10.98
N PHE A 168 2.76 2.28 -10.46
CA PHE A 168 3.46 3.33 -11.16
C PHE A 168 4.34 4.18 -10.25
N ILE A 169 5.35 4.74 -10.90
CA ILE A 169 6.24 5.77 -10.39
C ILE A 169 6.00 7.00 -11.24
N PHE A 170 5.96 8.18 -10.65
CA PHE A 170 5.55 9.40 -11.32
C PHE A 170 6.49 10.56 -11.02
N ASN A 171 6.52 11.52 -11.94
CA ASN A 171 7.11 12.82 -11.69
C ASN A 171 6.08 13.69 -10.94
N ALA A 172 6.45 14.10 -9.73
CA ALA A 172 5.56 14.81 -8.82
C ALA A 172 5.16 16.20 -9.33
N SER A 173 5.94 16.82 -10.22
CA SER A 173 5.62 18.17 -10.73
C SER A 173 4.55 18.18 -11.83
N VAL A 174 4.17 17.01 -12.35
CA VAL A 174 3.25 16.91 -13.50
C VAL A 174 2.03 16.03 -13.26
N ILE A 175 2.01 15.24 -12.18
CA ILE A 175 0.84 14.41 -11.84
C ILE A 175 -0.29 15.30 -11.33
N GLU A 176 -1.52 15.06 -11.80
CA GLU A 176 -2.72 15.78 -11.33
C GLU A 176 -3.58 14.85 -10.46
N LEU A 177 -3.90 13.67 -10.98
CA LEU A 177 -4.79 12.72 -10.34
C LEU A 177 -4.30 11.30 -10.59
N CYS A 178 -4.40 10.45 -9.57
CA CYS A 178 -4.09 9.03 -9.71
C CYS A 178 -5.17 8.11 -9.15
N GLN A 179 -5.26 6.93 -9.75
CA GLN A 179 -5.91 5.76 -9.18
C GLN A 179 -4.84 4.87 -8.52
N VAL A 180 -5.25 3.78 -7.89
CA VAL A 180 -4.31 2.84 -7.23
C VAL A 180 -3.36 2.16 -8.20
N HIS A 181 -3.81 1.88 -9.42
CA HIS A 181 -3.07 1.06 -10.39
C HIS A 181 -2.65 1.81 -11.65
N HIS A 182 -3.08 3.07 -11.81
CA HIS A 182 -2.70 3.90 -12.95
C HIS A 182 -2.78 5.39 -12.63
N VAL A 183 -2.03 6.18 -13.39
CA VAL A 183 -2.18 7.64 -13.40
C VAL A 183 -3.41 7.99 -14.22
N GLU A 184 -4.32 8.79 -13.65
CA GLU A 184 -5.56 9.20 -14.30
C GLU A 184 -5.30 10.39 -15.24
N SER A 185 -4.60 11.41 -14.73
CA SER A 185 -4.29 12.60 -15.52
C SER A 185 -3.00 13.29 -15.08
N PHE A 186 -2.50 14.14 -15.98
CA PHE A 186 -1.36 15.01 -15.78
C PHE A 186 -1.78 16.48 -15.94
N ILE A 187 -1.15 17.35 -15.16
CA ILE A 187 -1.33 18.81 -15.25
C ILE A 187 -0.98 19.29 -16.67
N ASP A 188 0.14 18.78 -17.19
CA ASP A 188 0.55 18.98 -18.58
C ASP A 188 0.01 17.84 -19.46
N LYS A 189 -0.96 18.16 -20.31
CA LYS A 189 -1.64 17.21 -21.21
C LYS A 189 -0.72 16.57 -22.26
N SER A 190 0.50 17.09 -22.45
CA SER A 190 1.49 16.46 -23.33
C SER A 190 2.20 15.26 -22.68
N LYS A 191 2.07 15.11 -21.36
CA LYS A 191 2.70 14.02 -20.60
C LYS A 191 2.00 12.70 -20.83
N ILE A 192 2.80 11.63 -20.84
CA ILE A 192 2.33 10.26 -21.05
C ILE A 192 2.80 9.33 -19.95
N SER A 193 2.04 8.26 -19.75
CA SER A 193 2.48 7.08 -19.01
C SER A 193 3.19 6.11 -19.94
N LYS A 194 4.37 5.62 -19.56
CA LYS A 194 5.19 4.69 -20.34
C LYS A 194 5.34 3.37 -19.59
N ARG A 195 5.26 2.23 -20.30
CA ARG A 195 5.64 0.93 -19.71
C ARG A 195 7.13 0.93 -19.38
N SER A 196 7.46 0.59 -18.14
CA SER A 196 8.83 0.50 -17.66
C SER A 196 9.54 -0.73 -18.24
N GLY A 197 10.87 -0.69 -18.26
CA GLY A 197 11.72 -1.86 -18.48
C GLY A 197 11.96 -2.70 -17.22
N GLY A 198 11.14 -2.51 -16.17
CA GLY A 198 11.25 -3.15 -14.86
C GLY A 198 10.12 -4.12 -14.55
N ALA A 199 10.02 -4.49 -13.28
CA ALA A 199 8.94 -5.31 -12.74
C ALA A 199 8.49 -4.78 -11.38
N LEU A 200 7.20 -4.97 -11.09
CA LEU A 200 6.66 -4.86 -9.75
C LEU A 200 6.70 -6.24 -9.10
N LEU A 201 7.55 -6.41 -8.10
CA LEU A 201 7.62 -7.61 -7.28
C LEU A 201 6.52 -7.54 -6.23
N HIS A 202 5.46 -8.33 -6.40
CA HIS A 202 4.32 -8.36 -5.50
C HIS A 202 4.40 -9.62 -4.63
N LEU A 203 4.74 -9.44 -3.35
CA LEU A 203 4.87 -10.52 -2.38
C LEU A 203 3.49 -10.99 -1.92
N ARG A 204 3.02 -12.09 -2.50
CA ARG A 204 1.71 -12.62 -2.16
C ARG A 204 1.82 -13.78 -1.18
N PHE A 205 1.35 -13.58 0.05
CA PHE A 205 1.46 -14.57 1.14
C PHE A 205 0.82 -15.93 0.81
N ASN A 206 -0.23 -15.93 -0.02
CA ASN A 206 -0.94 -17.13 -0.45
C ASN A 206 -0.65 -17.50 -1.91
N VAL A 207 0.43 -17.04 -2.54
CA VAL A 207 0.67 -17.28 -3.98
C VAL A 207 0.63 -18.77 -4.37
N ASN A 208 0.99 -19.67 -3.44
CA ASN A 208 0.89 -21.11 -3.64
C ASN A 208 -0.56 -21.60 -3.84
N SER A 209 -1.56 -20.92 -3.29
CA SER A 209 -2.98 -21.24 -3.49
C SER A 209 -3.48 -20.90 -4.90
N LEU A 210 -2.75 -20.04 -5.62
CA LEU A 210 -3.12 -19.56 -6.96
C LEU A 210 -2.90 -20.61 -8.06
N LYS A 211 -2.24 -21.73 -7.75
CA LYS A 211 -1.95 -22.84 -8.68
C LYS A 211 -1.30 -22.39 -10.00
N ALA A 212 -0.51 -21.32 -9.96
CA ALA A 212 0.20 -20.79 -11.11
C ALA A 212 1.56 -21.49 -11.30
N ASN A 213 2.05 -21.53 -12.53
CA ASN A 213 3.35 -22.11 -12.84
C ASN A 213 4.48 -21.18 -12.39
N THR A 214 5.57 -21.75 -11.87
CA THR A 214 6.79 -21.01 -11.58
C THR A 214 7.50 -20.62 -12.87
N ILE A 215 8.00 -19.39 -12.95
CA ILE A 215 8.74 -18.86 -14.10
C ILE A 215 10.06 -18.24 -13.65
N SER A 216 11.02 -18.12 -14.57
CA SER A 216 12.29 -17.44 -14.31
C SER A 216 12.24 -15.99 -14.79
N LYS A 217 12.63 -15.05 -13.93
CA LYS A 217 12.72 -13.62 -14.23
C LYS A 217 14.03 -13.07 -13.62
N PRO A 218 14.71 -12.13 -14.30
CA PRO A 218 16.01 -11.63 -13.86
C PRO A 218 15.90 -10.47 -12.85
N PHE A 219 14.82 -10.39 -12.08
CA PHE A 219 14.58 -9.28 -11.15
C PHE A 219 14.90 -9.68 -9.72
N ARG A 220 15.37 -8.71 -8.92
CA ARG A 220 15.76 -8.88 -7.52
C ARG A 220 15.27 -7.67 -6.72
N PHE A 221 15.01 -7.84 -5.43
CA PHE A 221 14.58 -6.76 -4.55
C PHE A 221 15.65 -5.66 -4.39
N PHE A 222 16.91 -6.07 -4.24
CA PHE A 222 18.02 -5.18 -3.99
C PHE A 222 18.89 -5.02 -5.26
N PRO A 223 19.27 -3.79 -5.64
CA PRO A 223 20.06 -3.54 -6.83
C PRO A 223 21.54 -3.96 -6.65
N ASN A 224 22.03 -3.95 -5.42
CA ASN A 224 23.37 -4.36 -5.00
C ASN A 224 23.35 -4.89 -3.56
N ASN A 225 24.45 -5.56 -3.16
CA ASN A 225 24.73 -6.00 -1.79
C ASN A 225 23.55 -6.67 -1.04
N ALA A 226 22.85 -7.60 -1.71
CA ALA A 226 21.64 -8.23 -1.15
C ALA A 226 21.87 -8.89 0.23
N SER A 227 23.04 -9.50 0.45
CA SER A 227 23.38 -10.11 1.74
C SER A 227 23.38 -9.10 2.88
N HIS A 228 23.96 -7.91 2.67
CA HIS A 228 23.98 -6.86 3.68
C HIS A 228 22.59 -6.30 3.98
N HIS A 229 21.73 -6.14 2.96
CA HIS A 229 20.34 -5.74 3.21
C HIS A 229 19.56 -6.80 3.99
N ILE A 230 19.81 -8.09 3.73
CA ILE A 230 19.23 -9.18 4.52
C ILE A 230 19.72 -9.13 5.96
N GLU A 231 21.02 -8.93 6.18
CA GLU A 231 21.60 -8.73 7.52
C GLU A 231 20.95 -7.52 8.22
N ASN A 232 20.77 -6.38 7.55
CA ASN A 232 20.12 -5.20 8.15
C ASN A 232 18.67 -5.48 8.58
N MET A 233 17.90 -6.22 7.78
CA MET A 233 16.53 -6.63 8.14
C MET A 233 16.56 -7.58 9.34
N GLN A 234 17.46 -8.56 9.32
CA GLN A 234 17.67 -9.48 10.43
C GLN A 234 18.10 -8.73 11.70
N GLU A 235 19.01 -7.78 11.65
CA GLU A 235 19.41 -6.97 12.80
C GLU A 235 18.26 -6.07 13.29
N THR A 236 17.51 -5.46 12.37
CA THR A 236 16.33 -4.65 12.70
C THR A 236 15.29 -5.47 13.43
N VAL A 237 15.09 -6.73 13.03
CA VAL A 237 14.25 -7.66 13.76
C VAL A 237 14.99 -8.12 15.03
N TRP A 238 16.02 -8.95 14.93
CA TRP A 238 16.62 -9.69 16.04
C TRP A 238 17.39 -8.84 17.07
N ASN A 239 18.12 -7.80 16.66
CA ASN A 239 18.89 -6.97 17.60
C ASN A 239 18.04 -5.86 18.22
N LYS A 240 17.03 -5.37 17.50
CA LYS A 240 16.06 -4.40 18.03
C LYS A 240 14.78 -5.04 18.56
N VAL A 241 14.65 -6.37 18.54
CA VAL A 241 13.56 -7.12 19.17
C VAL A 241 13.44 -6.78 20.65
N LYS A 242 14.55 -6.54 21.36
CA LYS A 242 14.48 -6.13 22.76
C LYS A 242 13.76 -4.78 22.94
N SER A 243 13.92 -3.84 22.01
CA SER A 243 13.24 -2.54 22.07
C SER A 243 11.83 -2.57 21.48
N ILE A 244 11.57 -3.35 20.42
CA ILE A 244 10.26 -3.40 19.75
C ILE A 244 9.30 -4.41 20.41
N PHE A 245 9.75 -5.65 20.65
CA PHE A 245 8.88 -6.77 21.07
C PHE A 245 9.17 -7.32 22.47
N GLY A 246 10.33 -7.00 23.06
CA GLY A 246 10.74 -7.40 24.41
C GLY A 246 11.22 -8.84 24.58
N LYS A 247 10.97 -9.76 23.62
CA LYS A 247 11.44 -11.17 23.68
C LYS A 247 11.81 -11.77 22.32
N THR A 248 10.81 -12.17 21.54
CA THR A 248 10.93 -12.88 20.26
C THR A 248 9.94 -12.23 19.30
N PRO A 249 10.26 -12.08 18.00
CA PRO A 249 9.32 -11.53 17.04
C PRO A 249 8.04 -12.38 17.03
N PRO A 250 6.87 -11.76 17.16
CA PRO A 250 5.61 -12.49 17.14
C PRO A 250 5.32 -13.01 15.73
N PRO A 251 4.74 -14.22 15.61
CA PRO A 251 4.30 -14.73 14.31
C PRO A 251 3.15 -13.87 13.76
N VAL A 252 3.00 -13.84 12.44
CA VAL A 252 1.84 -13.18 11.83
C VAL A 252 0.59 -14.05 11.99
N SER A 253 -0.48 -13.45 12.50
CA SER A 253 -1.80 -14.09 12.49
C SER A 253 -2.40 -14.08 11.08
N LEU A 254 -2.35 -15.23 10.41
CA LEU A 254 -3.10 -15.45 9.16
C LEU A 254 -4.61 -15.59 9.41
N LYS A 255 -5.04 -15.81 10.67
CA LYS A 255 -6.46 -15.90 11.04
C LYS A 255 -7.18 -14.58 10.74
N SER A 256 -6.60 -13.45 11.17
CA SER A 256 -7.19 -12.12 10.94
C SER A 256 -7.34 -11.82 9.46
N LEU A 257 -6.34 -12.22 8.66
CA LEU A 257 -6.36 -12.05 7.21
C LEU A 257 -7.47 -12.88 6.56
N ASN A 258 -7.58 -14.16 6.92
CA ASN A 258 -8.68 -15.02 6.43
C ASN A 258 -10.05 -14.48 6.83
N THR A 259 -10.21 -13.99 8.07
CA THR A 259 -11.45 -13.37 8.55
C THR A 259 -11.81 -12.13 7.74
N PHE A 260 -10.83 -11.27 7.46
CA PHE A 260 -11.03 -10.11 6.60
C PHE A 260 -11.53 -10.54 5.21
N ASN A 261 -10.88 -11.52 4.59
CA ASN A 261 -11.21 -11.97 3.23
C ASN A 261 -12.62 -12.59 3.14
N ILE A 262 -13.04 -13.31 4.18
CA ILE A 262 -14.40 -13.85 4.28
C ILE A 262 -15.41 -12.71 4.40
N CYS A 263 -15.13 -11.70 5.22
CA CYS A 263 -16.01 -10.55 5.37
C CYS A 263 -16.08 -9.70 4.08
N GLU A 264 -14.96 -9.47 3.42
CA GLU A 264 -14.87 -8.78 2.13
C GLU A 264 -15.81 -9.42 1.10
N LYS A 265 -15.68 -10.73 0.93
CA LYS A 265 -16.51 -11.51 0.02
C LYS A 265 -18.00 -11.45 0.41
N ARG A 266 -18.31 -11.43 1.70
CA ARG A 266 -19.68 -11.28 2.19
C ARG A 266 -20.24 -9.89 1.85
N SER A 267 -19.46 -8.83 2.05
CA SER A 267 -19.86 -7.44 1.74
C SER A 267 -20.11 -7.27 0.23
N GLU A 268 -19.22 -7.81 -0.60
CA GLU A 268 -19.37 -7.79 -2.06
C GLU A 268 -20.67 -8.49 -2.51
N ASN A 269 -20.96 -9.68 -1.97
CA ASN A 269 -22.20 -10.41 -2.29
C ASN A 269 -23.48 -9.66 -1.87
N GLN A 270 -23.37 -8.69 -0.96
CA GLN A 270 -24.47 -7.85 -0.51
C GLN A 270 -24.57 -6.54 -1.29
N GLY A 271 -23.74 -6.34 -2.32
CA GLY A 271 -23.65 -5.07 -3.06
C GLY A 271 -23.11 -3.93 -2.20
N MET A 272 -22.45 -4.25 -1.10
CA MET A 272 -21.84 -3.26 -0.22
C MET A 272 -20.39 -3.02 -0.64
N CYS A 273 -19.95 -1.79 -0.42
CA CYS A 273 -18.57 -1.40 -0.59
C CYS A 273 -17.66 -2.24 0.37
N HIS A 274 -16.56 -2.83 -0.15
CA HIS A 274 -15.45 -3.47 0.57
C HIS A 274 -15.14 -2.87 1.96
N GLY A 275 -14.92 -3.72 2.95
CA GLY A 275 -14.49 -3.34 4.30
C GLY A 275 -15.57 -2.72 5.17
N ALA A 276 -16.68 -2.25 4.57
CA ALA A 276 -17.74 -1.47 5.22
C ALA A 276 -18.53 -2.20 6.30
N THR A 277 -18.31 -3.49 6.49
CA THR A 277 -18.99 -4.26 7.52
C THR A 277 -18.06 -5.12 8.36
N CYS A 278 -16.75 -5.02 8.15
CA CYS A 278 -15.81 -6.00 8.69
C CYS A 278 -15.35 -5.72 10.12
N LYS A 279 -15.66 -4.55 10.67
CA LYS A 279 -15.19 -4.17 12.01
C LYS A 279 -15.55 -5.18 13.09
N SER A 280 -16.79 -5.66 13.13
CA SER A 280 -17.20 -6.65 14.12
C SER A 280 -16.48 -7.99 13.97
N ASP A 281 -16.27 -8.47 12.74
CA ASP A 281 -15.53 -9.71 12.49
C ASP A 281 -14.07 -9.55 12.90
N MET A 282 -13.47 -8.40 12.59
CA MET A 282 -12.08 -8.11 12.92
C MET A 282 -11.87 -7.98 14.42
N ASP A 283 -12.71 -7.20 15.12
CA ASP A 283 -12.65 -7.04 16.58
C ASP A 283 -12.84 -8.38 17.32
N ALA A 284 -13.52 -9.35 16.72
CA ALA A 284 -13.70 -10.68 17.29
C ALA A 284 -12.46 -11.59 17.18
N VAL A 285 -11.50 -11.29 16.30
CA VAL A 285 -10.35 -12.18 16.03
C VAL A 285 -8.99 -11.62 16.45
N HIS A 286 -8.91 -10.32 16.76
CA HIS A 286 -7.68 -9.71 17.23
C HIS A 286 -7.94 -8.45 18.06
N GLU A 287 -7.03 -8.13 18.96
CA GLU A 287 -7.00 -6.80 19.58
C GLU A 287 -6.32 -5.79 18.63
N TRP A 288 -7.08 -4.79 18.20
CA TRP A 288 -6.60 -3.79 17.25
C TRP A 288 -6.21 -2.49 17.94
N VAL A 289 -5.13 -1.89 17.47
CA VAL A 289 -4.84 -0.48 17.71
C VAL A 289 -5.52 0.30 16.59
N TYR A 290 -6.45 1.17 16.97
CA TYR A 290 -7.14 2.09 16.07
C TYR A 290 -6.58 3.50 16.25
N ASP A 291 -6.47 4.24 15.15
CA ASP A 291 -6.37 5.69 15.23
C ASP A 291 -7.67 6.26 15.80
N ARG A 292 -7.54 7.20 16.73
CA ARG A 292 -8.68 7.83 17.42
C ARG A 292 -8.72 9.33 17.20
N THR A 293 -7.95 9.83 16.25
CA THR A 293 -7.95 11.25 15.94
C THR A 293 -9.35 11.63 15.43
N GLU A 294 -9.85 12.82 15.75
CA GLU A 294 -11.17 13.27 15.28
C GLU A 294 -10.97 14.38 14.23
N GLY A 295 -11.79 14.38 13.18
CA GLY A 295 -11.85 15.48 12.22
C GLY A 295 -10.73 15.51 11.16
N VAL A 296 -10.69 14.49 10.30
CA VAL A 296 -9.80 14.45 9.11
C VAL A 296 -9.92 15.72 8.25
N GLN A 297 -11.13 16.27 8.11
CA GLN A 297 -11.37 17.50 7.33
C GLN A 297 -10.62 18.72 7.88
N THR A 298 -10.47 18.81 9.20
CA THR A 298 -9.79 19.92 9.88
C THR A 298 -8.26 19.81 9.75
N ILE A 299 -7.72 18.58 9.72
CA ILE A 299 -6.27 18.31 9.62
C ILE A 299 -5.74 18.60 8.22
N PHE A 300 -6.51 18.31 7.17
CA PHE A 300 -6.13 18.59 5.78
C PHE A 300 -6.55 19.98 5.29
N GLY A 301 -7.03 20.86 6.18
CA GLY A 301 -7.41 22.23 5.81
C GLY A 301 -8.57 22.31 4.81
N ILE A 302 -9.37 21.25 4.68
CA ILE A 302 -10.58 21.24 3.85
C ILE A 302 -11.66 21.99 4.65
N THR A 303 -11.55 23.31 4.70
CA THR A 303 -12.68 24.16 5.08
C THR A 303 -13.70 24.07 3.96
N PRO A 304 -14.97 23.75 4.21
CA PRO A 304 -15.98 23.83 3.17
C PRO A 304 -16.02 25.29 2.67
N PRO A 305 -15.68 25.56 1.40
CA PRO A 305 -15.91 26.88 0.84
C PRO A 305 -17.42 27.11 0.83
N SER A 306 -17.82 28.35 1.08
CA SER A 306 -19.20 28.83 0.99
C SER A 306 -19.72 28.89 -0.45
N GLY A 307 -19.41 27.88 -1.26
CA GLY A 307 -19.70 27.82 -2.69
C GLY A 307 -19.82 26.38 -3.16
N SER A 308 -20.75 26.16 -4.08
CA SER A 308 -21.11 24.88 -4.67
C SER A 308 -19.90 24.09 -5.16
N PHE A 309 -19.44 23.12 -4.38
CA PHE A 309 -18.64 22.03 -4.91
C PHE A 309 -19.47 21.30 -5.96
N LYS A 310 -18.91 21.11 -7.16
CA LYS A 310 -19.19 19.89 -7.89
C LYS A 310 -18.61 18.77 -7.03
N TYR A 311 -19.49 18.10 -6.29
CA TYR A 311 -19.13 16.86 -5.62
C TYR A 311 -18.41 15.97 -6.63
N LEU A 312 -17.27 15.38 -6.23
CA LEU A 312 -16.88 14.13 -6.85
C LEU A 312 -18.10 13.22 -6.65
N ASP A 313 -18.77 12.81 -7.72
CA ASP A 313 -19.90 11.90 -7.62
C ASP A 313 -19.37 10.51 -7.29
N ILE A 314 -19.09 10.31 -6.00
CA ILE A 314 -18.64 9.05 -5.41
C ILE A 314 -19.79 8.05 -5.23
N SER A 315 -21.05 8.44 -5.50
CA SER A 315 -22.19 7.52 -5.41
C SER A 315 -22.08 6.36 -6.40
N ASN A 316 -21.42 6.59 -7.54
CA ASN A 316 -21.18 5.58 -8.56
C ASN A 316 -19.99 4.66 -8.27
N GLN A 317 -19.22 4.84 -7.18
CA GLN A 317 -18.12 3.93 -6.84
C GLN A 317 -18.61 2.62 -6.20
N CYS A 318 -19.76 2.62 -5.51
CA CYS A 318 -20.42 1.37 -5.11
C CYS A 318 -21.29 0.77 -6.24
N ASP A 319 -21.59 1.54 -7.30
CA ASP A 319 -22.48 1.14 -8.42
C ASP A 319 -21.72 0.67 -9.69
N VAL A 320 -20.39 0.52 -9.58
CA VAL A 320 -19.62 -0.11 -10.65
C VAL A 320 -19.94 -1.59 -10.63
N ARG A 321 -20.72 -2.05 -11.61
CA ARG A 321 -20.58 -3.40 -12.17
C ARG A 321 -19.10 -3.61 -12.45
N VAL A 322 -18.39 -4.17 -11.47
CA VAL A 322 -16.93 -4.34 -11.47
C VAL A 322 -16.55 -5.02 -12.77
N SER A 323 -15.85 -4.29 -13.64
CA SER A 323 -15.21 -4.90 -14.78
C SER A 323 -14.32 -6.01 -14.23
N LYS A 324 -14.43 -7.20 -14.80
CA LYS A 324 -13.73 -8.43 -14.40
C LYS A 324 -12.20 -8.31 -14.20
N GLN A 325 -11.60 -7.16 -14.51
CA GLN A 325 -10.17 -6.89 -14.35
C GLN A 325 -9.76 -6.46 -12.92
N GLY A 326 -10.69 -6.00 -12.08
CA GLY A 326 -10.41 -5.76 -10.65
C GLY A 326 -10.46 -7.03 -9.78
N MET A 327 -11.09 -8.10 -10.26
CA MET A 327 -11.40 -9.30 -9.47
C MET A 327 -10.17 -10.09 -9.00
N ASP A 328 -9.02 -9.96 -9.68
CA ASP A 328 -7.79 -10.67 -9.31
C ASP A 328 -6.94 -9.95 -8.25
N ALA A 329 -7.27 -8.69 -7.91
CA ALA A 329 -6.57 -7.92 -6.88
C ALA A 329 -7.08 -8.21 -5.45
N TYR A 330 -8.37 -8.56 -5.34
CA TYR A 330 -9.10 -8.57 -4.07
C TYR A 330 -9.37 -9.98 -3.51
N MET A 331 -8.95 -11.05 -4.20
CA MET A 331 -8.85 -12.37 -3.58
C MET A 331 -7.55 -12.49 -2.79
N TYR A 332 -7.54 -11.84 -1.62
CA TYR A 332 -6.50 -11.91 -0.60
C TYR A 332 -6.14 -13.35 -0.22
#